data_AF-A0A2H9QD47-F1
#
_entry.id   AF-A0A2H9QD47-F1
#
_cell.length_a   1.000
_cell.length_b   1.000
_cell.length_c   1.000
_cell.angle_alpha   90.00
_cell.angle_beta   90.00
_cell.angle_gamma   90.00
#
_symmetry.space_group_name_H-M   'P 1'
#
loop_
_entity.id
_entity.type
_entity.pdbx_description
1 polymer ?
#
loop_
_entity_poly.entity_id
_entity_poly.type
_entity_poly.pdbx_seq_one_letter_code
_entity_poly.pdbx_strand_id
1 'polypeptide(L)'
;MQPRYRSKSVRKLRVKTKNRTKLRFKRRQPKNKSCAACKSAIPLNSRADRRKFGGQLCTRCSRAAIIYGARVRRGEIAITEVALKYRKYIPI
;
A
#
# COMPACT_ATOMS: atom_id res chain seq x y z
N MET A 1 -32.11 -8.54 13.95
CA MET A 1 -30.88 -8.44 13.12
C MET A 1 -29.79 -9.33 13.72
N GLN A 2 -29.30 -10.31 12.97
CA GLN A 2 -28.33 -11.30 13.47
C GLN A 2 -27.01 -10.65 13.93
N PRO A 3 -26.34 -11.15 14.98
CA PRO A 3 -25.10 -10.58 15.52
C PRO A 3 -23.99 -10.37 14.48
N ARG A 4 -23.81 -11.31 13.54
CA ARG A 4 -22.81 -11.23 12.47
C ARG A 4 -22.87 -9.95 11.62
N TYR A 5 -24.05 -9.35 11.49
CA TYR A 5 -24.26 -8.14 10.68
C TYR A 5 -24.07 -6.83 11.44
N ARG A 6 -23.82 -6.89 12.76
CA ARG A 6 -23.53 -5.72 13.60
C ARG A 6 -22.04 -5.30 13.54
N SER A 7 -21.19 -6.16 12.98
CA SER A 7 -19.75 -5.95 12.87
C SER A 7 -19.36 -4.86 11.85
N LYS A 8 -18.16 -4.28 11.99
CA LYS A 8 -17.60 -3.27 11.07
C LYS A 8 -17.10 -3.84 9.74
N SER A 9 -16.98 -5.17 9.61
CA SER A 9 -16.45 -5.86 8.43
C SER A 9 -17.41 -5.83 7.22
N VAL A 10 -18.71 -5.69 7.48
CA VAL A 10 -19.75 -5.57 6.47
C VAL A 10 -20.31 -4.15 6.42
N ARG A 11 -20.54 -3.64 5.21
CA ARG A 11 -21.26 -2.39 4.95
C ARG A 11 -22.74 -2.69 4.74
N LYS A 12 -23.61 -1.93 5.41
CA LYS A 12 -25.06 -1.94 5.19
C LYS A 12 -25.39 -1.07 3.98
N LEU A 13 -26.07 -1.65 3.00
CA LEU A 13 -26.50 -0.97 1.78
C LEU A 13 -28.03 -1.02 1.72
N ARG A 14 -28.68 0.14 1.75
CA ARG A 14 -30.13 0.23 1.45
C ARG A 14 -30.29 0.22 -0.07
N VAL A 15 -30.93 -0.80 -0.60
CA VAL A 15 -31.14 -0.99 -2.04
C VAL A 15 -32.64 -0.93 -2.31
N LYS A 16 -33.06 -0.02 -3.20
CA LYS A 16 -34.44 0.00 -3.71
C LYS A 16 -34.63 -1.21 -4.63
N THR A 17 -35.67 -1.99 -4.36
CA THR A 17 -36.16 -3.06 -5.24
C THR A 17 -37.53 -2.65 -5.76
N LYS A 18 -38.05 -3.35 -6.79
CA LYS A 18 -39.30 -2.98 -7.50
C LYS A 18 -40.43 -2.50 -6.59
N ASN A 19 -40.64 -3.17 -5.43
CA ASN A 19 -41.78 -2.89 -4.54
C ASN A 19 -41.37 -2.48 -3.11
N ARG A 20 -40.07 -2.45 -2.77
CA ARG A 20 -39.61 -2.13 -1.39
C ARG A 20 -38.13 -1.80 -1.31
N THR A 21 -37.71 -1.11 -0.25
CA THR A 21 -36.29 -0.94 0.07
C THR A 21 -35.82 -2.08 0.97
N LYS A 22 -34.75 -2.79 0.59
CA LYS A 22 -34.14 -3.87 1.38
C LYS A 22 -32.74 -3.50 1.84
N LEU A 23 -32.34 -4.00 3.02
CA LEU A 23 -30.96 -3.95 3.49
C LEU A 23 -30.16 -5.13 2.92
N ARG A 24 -29.12 -4.84 2.12
CA ARG A 24 -28.09 -5.80 1.73
C ARG A 24 -26.81 -5.54 2.52
N PHE A 25 -26.10 -6.61 2.87
CA PHE A 25 -24.81 -6.55 3.54
C PHE A 25 -23.72 -6.95 2.55
N LYS A 26 -22.71 -6.10 2.35
CA LYS A 26 -21.57 -6.36 1.46
C LYS A 26 -20.27 -6.26 2.25
N ARG A 27 -19.30 -7.13 1.98
CA ARG A 27 -17.94 -6.99 2.54
C ARG A 27 -17.30 -5.68 2.07
N ARG A 28 -16.53 -5.03 2.93
CA ARG A 28 -15.76 -3.83 2.56
C ARG A 28 -14.65 -4.21 1.56
N GLN A 29 -14.44 -3.35 0.57
CA GLN A 29 -13.29 -3.51 -0.34
C GLN A 29 -12.00 -3.15 0.41
N PRO A 30 -10.88 -3.84 0.13
CA PRO A 30 -9.59 -3.49 0.70
C PRO A 30 -9.16 -2.09 0.25
N LYS A 31 -8.43 -1.38 1.12
CA LYS A 31 -7.83 -0.09 0.78
C LYS A 31 -6.61 -0.29 -0.11
N ASN A 32 -6.27 0.73 -0.90
CA ASN A 32 -5.01 0.75 -1.63
C ASN A 32 -3.83 0.66 -0.66
N LYS A 33 -2.75 -0.03 -1.08
CA LYS A 33 -1.48 -0.04 -0.35
C LYS A 33 -0.90 1.38 -0.34
N SER A 34 -0.17 1.74 0.70
CA SER A 34 0.54 3.03 0.79
C SER A 34 2.05 2.83 0.77
N CYS A 35 2.77 3.75 0.15
CA CYS A 35 4.23 3.75 0.13
C CYS A 35 4.79 3.90 1.55
N ALA A 36 5.73 3.04 1.93
CA ALA A 36 6.36 3.08 3.26
C ALA A 36 7.14 4.38 3.52
N ALA A 37 7.73 4.99 2.49
CA ALA A 37 8.57 6.18 2.64
C ALA A 37 7.77 7.51 2.61
N CYS A 38 6.82 7.65 1.68
CA CYS A 38 6.09 8.90 1.46
C CYS A 38 4.57 8.81 1.67
N LYS A 39 4.04 7.65 2.06
CA LYS A 39 2.61 7.39 2.30
C LYS A 39 1.69 7.61 1.08
N SER A 40 2.24 7.87 -0.11
CA SER A 40 1.45 7.97 -1.35
C SER A 40 0.74 6.65 -1.65
N ALA A 41 -0.47 6.71 -2.23
CA ALA A 41 -1.18 5.52 -2.67
C ALA A 41 -0.37 4.76 -3.74
N ILE A 42 -0.28 3.45 -3.59
CA ILE A 42 0.29 2.53 -4.58
C ILE A 42 -0.91 1.84 -5.25
N PRO A 43 -1.05 1.93 -6.57
CA PRO A 43 -2.13 1.25 -7.28
C PRO A 43 -2.02 -0.26 -7.03
N LEU A 44 -3.17 -0.90 -6.78
CA LEU A 44 -3.28 -2.33 -6.52
C LEU A 44 -3.16 -3.15 -7.82
N ASN A 45 -2.10 -2.91 -8.58
CA ASN A 45 -1.89 -3.55 -9.87
C ASN A 45 -0.80 -4.62 -9.74
N SER A 46 -1.08 -5.83 -10.22
CA SER A 46 -0.14 -6.98 -10.19
C SER A 46 1.23 -6.65 -10.82
N ARG A 47 1.27 -5.77 -11.82
CA ARG A 47 2.51 -5.29 -12.45
C ARG A 47 3.38 -4.44 -11.51
N ALA A 48 2.78 -3.68 -10.60
CA ALA A 48 3.51 -2.84 -9.66
C ALA A 48 4.24 -3.64 -8.58
N ASP A 49 3.81 -4.89 -8.34
CA ASP A 49 4.41 -5.80 -7.35
C ASP A 49 5.59 -6.60 -7.93
N ARG A 50 5.70 -6.76 -9.26
CA ARG A 50 6.80 -7.51 -9.91
C ARG A 50 8.17 -6.81 -9.91
N ARG A 51 8.20 -5.49 -9.72
CA ARG A 51 9.45 -4.70 -9.69
C ARG A 51 10.15 -4.82 -8.33
N LYS A 52 11.44 -4.47 -8.28
CA LYS A 52 12.19 -4.39 -7.02
C LYS A 52 11.51 -3.40 -6.06
N PHE A 53 11.23 -3.85 -4.83
CA PHE A 53 10.45 -3.14 -3.81
C PHE A 53 8.99 -2.84 -4.20
N GLY A 54 8.44 -3.60 -5.15
CA GLY A 54 7.04 -3.56 -5.54
C GLY A 54 6.10 -3.78 -4.35
N GLY A 55 4.96 -3.09 -4.36
CA GLY A 55 3.98 -3.14 -3.27
C GLY A 55 4.38 -2.43 -1.96
N GLN A 56 5.66 -2.08 -1.78
CA GLN A 56 6.17 -1.42 -0.58
C GLN A 56 6.55 0.04 -0.83
N LEU A 57 7.25 0.32 -1.94
CA LEU A 57 7.66 1.67 -2.33
C LEU A 57 6.97 2.12 -3.61
N CYS A 58 6.63 3.40 -3.72
CA CYS A 58 6.21 3.97 -5.01
C CYS A 58 7.40 4.08 -5.97
N THR A 59 7.14 4.31 -7.25
CA THR A 59 8.18 4.35 -8.30
C THR A 59 9.29 5.36 -8.03
N ARG A 60 8.94 6.52 -7.45
CA ARG A 60 9.91 7.58 -7.10
C ARG A 60 10.82 7.13 -5.94
N CYS A 61 10.22 6.61 -4.87
CA CYS A 61 10.96 6.15 -3.70
C CYS A 61 11.81 4.90 -4.00
N SER A 62 11.33 3.97 -4.83
CA SER A 62 12.14 2.82 -5.25
C SER A 62 13.36 3.25 -6.06
N ARG A 63 13.20 4.25 -6.95
CA ARG A 63 14.33 4.79 -7.73
C ARG A 63 15.37 5.44 -6.81
N ALA A 64 14.92 6.23 -5.82
CA ALA A 64 15.81 6.83 -4.83
C ALA A 64 16.57 5.77 -4.03
N ALA A 65 15.87 4.74 -3.54
CA ALA A 65 16.50 3.64 -2.79
C ALA A 65 17.56 2.90 -3.64
N ILE A 66 17.30 2.68 -4.93
CA ILE A 66 18.26 2.06 -5.86
C ILE A 66 19.49 2.94 -6.05
N ILE A 67 19.31 4.26 -6.23
CA ILE A 67 20.42 5.21 -6.39
C ILE A 67 21.27 5.24 -5.11
N TYR A 68 20.65 5.38 -3.93
CA TYR A 68 21.37 5.36 -2.67
C TYR A 68 22.13 4.05 -2.48
N GLY A 69 21.50 2.91 -2.76
CA GLY A 69 22.18 1.61 -2.68
C GLY A 69 23.37 1.50 -3.63
N ALA A 70 23.29 2.08 -4.83
CA ALA A 70 24.42 2.10 -5.75
C ALA A 70 25.57 3.00 -5.24
N ARG A 71 25.26 4.18 -4.69
CA ARG A 71 26.28 5.10 -4.14
C ARG A 71 26.99 4.54 -2.91
N VAL A 72 26.23 3.89 -2.01
CA VAL A 72 26.80 3.21 -0.85
C VAL A 72 27.75 2.09 -1.27
N ARG A 73 27.36 1.27 -2.27
CA ARG A 73 28.26 0.22 -2.78
C ARG A 73 29.54 0.74 -3.42
N ARG A 74 29.52 1.94 -3.99
CA ARG A 74 30.71 2.60 -4.55
C ARG A 74 31.58 3.29 -3.49
N GLY A 75 31.09 3.40 -2.25
CA GLY A 75 31.77 4.14 -1.20
C GLY A 75 31.65 5.66 -1.32
N GLU A 76 30.75 6.18 -2.17
CA GLU A 76 30.54 7.63 -2.33
C GLU A 76 29.84 8.26 -1.11
N ILE A 77 29.04 7.47 -0.38
CA ILE A 77 28.17 7.91 0.71
C ILE A 77 28.16 6.84 1.80
N ALA A 78 28.23 7.24 3.07
CA ALA A 78 28.07 6.32 4.19
C ALA A 78 26.59 5.95 4.42
N ILE A 79 26.31 4.75 4.94
CA ILE A 79 24.92 4.31 5.24
C ILE A 79 24.22 5.28 6.23
N THR A 80 25.00 5.88 7.13
CA THR A 80 24.54 6.88 8.10
C THR A 80 24.07 8.18 7.44
N GLU A 81 24.59 8.53 6.28
CA GLU A 81 24.21 9.75 5.55
C GLU A 81 22.93 9.54 4.73
N VAL A 82 22.53 8.29 4.48
CA VAL A 82 21.28 8.01 3.81
C VAL A 82 20.09 8.29 4.72
N ALA A 83 19.07 8.96 4.17
CA ALA A 83 17.83 9.24 4.87
C ALA A 83 17.21 7.98 5.49
N LEU A 84 16.80 8.07 6.77
CA LEU A 84 16.28 6.96 7.59
C LEU A 84 15.20 6.13 6.89
N LYS A 85 14.34 6.77 6.09
CA LYS A 85 13.26 6.13 5.34
C LYS A 85 13.73 5.09 4.33
N TYR A 86 14.96 5.23 3.82
CA TYR A 86 15.52 4.35 2.78
C TYR A 86 16.53 3.34 3.31
N ARG A 87 17.05 3.50 4.53
CA ARG A 87 18.08 2.61 5.10
C ARG A 87 17.66 1.14 5.10
N LYS A 88 16.39 0.85 5.39
CA LYS A 88 15.82 -0.52 5.36
C LYS A 88 15.93 -1.20 3.97
N TYR A 89 16.04 -0.42 2.90
CA TYR A 89 15.96 -0.89 1.51
C TYR A 89 17.31 -0.95 0.81
N ILE A 90 18.40 -0.67 1.54
CA ILE A 90 19.76 -0.71 1.00
C ILE A 90 20.38 -2.03 1.44
N PRO A 91 20.71 -2.94 0.50
CA PRO A 91 21.44 -4.15 0.84
C PRO A 91 22.87 -3.79 1.23
N ILE A 92 23.29 -4.32 2.39
CA ILE A 92 24.69 -4.39 2.81
C ILE A 92 25.37 -5.47 1.98
#